data_AF-A0A535GZ22-F1
#
_entry.id   AF-A0A535GZ22-F1
#
_cell.length_a   1.000
_cell.length_b   1.000
_cell.length_c   1.000
_cell.angle_alpha   90.00
_cell.angle_beta   90.00
_cell.angle_gamma   90.00
#
_symmetry.space_group_name_H-M   'P 1'
#
loop_
_entity.id
_entity.type
_entity.pdbx_description
1 polymer ?
#
loop_
_entity_poly.entity_id
_entity_poly.type
_entity_poly.pdbx_seq_one_letter_code
_entity_poly.pdbx_strand_id
1 'polypeptide(L)'
;MNLTLPKKQASKKADSDSPSQARHIRRVLFSWLFTWDIYLILLVAGFLRLFALNTSEFDADQATIFSMAREAVQHGLLPIVSIRSSIGIEHSPAAIYPLMIPAVISADPLWATVMIGLFNTIAVVLTYFFTRRYYGRFAALITALLYAAATKPLNYARFLWQPNMLAPVILLFMFALFWGVVERRKGWFFPALLLIGISYQLHETSTLLAIPLLAAVVLAPGTVRWRDLALGIASLLLIFSPYILWELSSKFVDLFITLREAKIPAHFDTDAIYYYRFLLSPNGFNSYFQ
;
A
#
# COMPACT_ATOMS: atom_id res chain seq x y z
N MET A 1 37.02 0.20 -66.45
CA MET A 1 36.56 -0.72 -65.38
C MET A 1 36.68 0.03 -64.06
N ASN A 2 35.66 0.82 -63.70
CA ASN A 2 35.65 1.67 -62.51
C ASN A 2 34.74 1.02 -61.46
N LEU A 3 35.34 0.57 -60.36
CA LEU A 3 34.65 0.04 -59.19
C LEU A 3 34.22 1.20 -58.29
N THR A 4 32.94 1.57 -58.31
CA THR A 4 32.33 2.45 -57.32
C THR A 4 31.75 1.62 -56.18
N LEU A 5 32.37 1.70 -54.99
CA LEU A 5 31.84 1.12 -53.75
C LEU A 5 30.60 1.91 -53.30
N PRO A 6 29.52 1.24 -52.80
CA PRO A 6 28.38 1.94 -52.27
C PRO A 6 28.67 2.53 -50.87
N LYS A 7 28.32 3.80 -50.69
CA LYS A 7 28.37 4.51 -49.39
C LYS A 7 27.50 3.79 -48.36
N LYS A 8 28.11 3.41 -47.25
CA LYS A 8 27.48 2.89 -46.03
C LYS A 8 26.48 3.92 -45.50
N GLN A 9 25.18 3.63 -45.57
CA GLN A 9 24.15 4.41 -44.87
C GLN A 9 24.40 4.31 -43.36
N ALA A 10 24.69 5.45 -42.74
CA ALA A 10 24.75 5.57 -41.29
C ALA A 10 23.36 5.24 -40.72
N SER A 11 23.24 4.15 -39.98
CA SER A 11 22.03 3.83 -39.22
C SER A 11 21.84 4.91 -38.17
N LYS A 12 20.77 5.71 -38.29
CA LYS A 12 20.27 6.58 -37.23
C LYS A 12 20.01 5.73 -35.99
N LYS A 13 20.89 5.85 -34.99
CA LYS A 13 20.66 5.33 -33.64
C LYS A 13 19.49 6.14 -33.07
N ALA A 14 18.36 5.48 -32.86
CA ALA A 14 17.21 6.08 -32.21
C ALA A 14 17.56 6.32 -30.73
N ASP A 15 17.89 7.56 -30.38
CA ASP A 15 17.94 8.00 -28.98
C ASP A 15 16.52 7.91 -28.40
N SER A 16 16.29 6.88 -27.59
CA SER A 16 14.98 6.45 -27.14
C SER A 16 14.50 7.07 -25.82
N ASP A 17 15.03 8.21 -25.39
CA ASP A 17 14.58 8.89 -24.16
C ASP A 17 14.51 10.41 -24.39
N SER A 18 13.41 10.89 -24.98
CA SER A 18 13.24 12.31 -25.27
C SER A 18 12.62 13.09 -24.09
N PRO A 19 13.19 14.24 -23.68
CA PRO A 19 12.65 15.14 -22.64
C PRO A 19 11.24 15.72 -22.89
N SER A 20 10.62 15.41 -24.03
CA SER A 20 9.31 15.92 -24.44
C SER A 20 8.15 15.08 -23.86
N GLN A 21 8.30 13.75 -23.79
CA GLN A 21 7.28 12.87 -23.20
C GLN A 21 7.15 13.08 -21.69
N ALA A 22 8.27 13.20 -20.97
CA ALA A 22 8.25 13.50 -19.54
C ALA A 22 7.60 14.86 -19.24
N ARG A 23 7.85 15.87 -20.09
CA ARG A 23 7.17 17.19 -20.01
C ARG A 23 5.67 17.09 -20.26
N HIS A 24 5.24 16.26 -21.22
CA HIS A 24 3.82 16.04 -21.49
C HIS A 24 3.12 15.33 -20.33
N ILE A 25 3.71 14.27 -19.77
CA ILE A 25 3.14 13.55 -18.62
C ILE A 25 3.02 14.49 -17.42
N ARG A 26 4.07 15.28 -17.15
CA ARG A 26 4.03 16.31 -16.10
C ARG A 26 2.89 17.30 -16.33
N ARG A 27 2.71 17.83 -17.54
CA ARG A 27 1.60 18.77 -17.85
C ARG A 27 0.22 18.16 -17.64
N VAL A 28 0.02 16.89 -17.98
CA VAL A 28 -1.28 16.21 -17.81
C VAL A 28 -1.56 15.91 -16.35
N LEU A 29 -0.58 15.41 -15.59
CA LEU A 29 -0.73 15.23 -14.14
C LEU A 29 -1.00 16.56 -13.43
N PHE A 30 -0.27 17.61 -13.84
CA PHE A 30 -0.48 18.96 -13.31
C PHE A 30 -1.90 19.44 -13.62
N SER A 31 -2.41 19.27 -14.84
CA SER A 31 -3.78 19.70 -15.18
C SER A 31 -4.87 18.94 -14.42
N TRP A 32 -4.60 17.71 -13.97
CA TRP A 32 -5.53 16.97 -13.11
C TRP A 32 -5.62 17.53 -11.69
N LEU A 33 -4.54 18.13 -11.18
CA LEU A 33 -4.52 18.77 -9.86
C LEU A 33 -5.33 20.08 -9.83
N PHE A 34 -5.62 20.69 -10.99
CA PHE A 34 -6.40 21.94 -11.06
C PHE A 34 -7.87 21.74 -11.44
N THR A 35 -8.36 20.50 -11.58
CA THR A 35 -9.79 20.27 -11.78
C THR A 35 -10.56 20.39 -10.48
N TRP A 36 -11.72 21.04 -10.49
CA TRP A 36 -12.56 21.25 -9.30
C TRP A 36 -12.87 19.96 -8.53
N ASP A 37 -12.98 18.82 -9.24
CA ASP A 37 -13.23 17.49 -8.68
C ASP A 37 -12.31 17.16 -7.50
N ILE A 38 -11.01 17.50 -7.61
CA ILE A 38 -10.04 17.10 -6.60
C ILE A 38 -10.24 17.84 -5.28
N TYR A 39 -10.67 19.10 -5.35
CA TYR A 39 -10.95 19.89 -4.16
C TYR A 39 -12.21 19.37 -3.47
N LEU A 40 -13.23 18.98 -4.23
CA LEU A 40 -14.41 18.32 -3.66
C LEU A 40 -14.04 16.99 -3.00
N ILE A 41 -13.24 16.16 -3.67
CA ILE A 41 -12.80 14.87 -3.13
C ILE A 41 -11.95 15.06 -1.86
N LEU A 42 -11.00 16.00 -1.87
CA LEU A 42 -10.18 16.33 -0.70
C LEU A 42 -11.02 16.85 0.45
N LEU A 43 -11.98 17.73 0.17
CA LEU A 43 -12.89 18.27 1.19
C LEU A 43 -13.72 17.16 1.83
N VAL A 44 -14.38 16.33 1.02
CA VAL A 44 -15.24 15.25 1.52
C VAL A 44 -14.42 14.17 2.24
N ALA A 45 -13.35 13.68 1.61
CA ALA A 45 -12.54 12.61 2.18
C ALA A 45 -11.81 13.07 3.44
N GLY A 46 -11.22 14.27 3.41
CA GLY A 46 -10.50 14.87 4.53
C GLY A 46 -11.44 15.18 5.70
N PHE A 47 -12.59 15.82 5.43
CA PHE A 47 -13.59 16.09 6.48
C PHE A 47 -14.03 14.78 7.15
N LEU A 48 -14.50 13.80 6.38
CA LEU A 48 -15.02 12.56 6.95
C LEU A 48 -13.97 11.78 7.76
N ARG A 49 -12.70 11.79 7.33
CA ARG A 49 -11.62 11.03 7.99
C ARG A 49 -10.95 11.76 9.15
N LEU A 50 -11.07 13.09 9.22
CA LEU A 50 -10.40 13.89 10.25
C LEU A 50 -11.38 14.52 11.26
N PHE A 51 -12.67 14.51 10.95
CA PHE A 51 -13.70 15.02 11.85
C PHE A 51 -13.81 14.16 13.11
N ALA A 52 -13.84 14.81 14.28
CA ALA A 52 -14.03 14.20 15.59
C ALA A 52 -13.14 12.96 15.83
N LEU A 53 -11.85 13.02 15.47
CA LEU A 53 -10.91 11.91 15.71
C LEU A 53 -10.66 11.64 17.20
N ASN A 54 -10.97 12.59 18.08
CA ASN A 54 -10.91 12.40 19.53
C ASN A 54 -11.99 11.42 20.06
N THR A 55 -12.93 10.99 19.22
CA THR A 55 -13.93 9.96 19.56
C THR A 55 -13.57 8.60 18.97
N SER A 56 -12.39 8.46 18.37
CA SER A 56 -11.92 7.19 17.83
C SER A 56 -11.61 6.20 18.94
N GLU A 57 -11.82 4.92 18.66
CA GLU A 57 -11.45 3.81 19.54
C GLU A 57 -9.95 3.83 19.85
N PHE A 58 -9.62 3.59 21.12
CA PHE A 58 -8.25 3.60 21.63
C PHE A 58 -8.13 2.62 22.79
N ASP A 59 -7.49 1.48 22.52
CA ASP A 59 -7.30 0.36 23.43
C ASP A 59 -5.79 0.05 23.61
N ALA A 60 -5.50 -1.14 24.13
CA ALA A 60 -4.15 -1.58 24.47
C ALA A 60 -3.20 -1.65 23.27
N ASP A 61 -3.69 -2.09 22.10
CA ASP A 61 -2.87 -2.22 20.90
C ASP A 61 -2.38 -0.85 20.41
N GLN A 62 -3.28 0.13 20.39
CA GLN A 62 -3.04 1.50 19.96
C GLN A 62 -2.05 2.19 20.90
N ALA A 63 -2.24 2.00 22.21
CA ALA A 63 -1.32 2.47 23.23
C ALA A 63 0.09 1.88 23.04
N THR A 64 0.17 0.57 22.82
CA THR A 64 1.45 -0.16 22.65
C THR A 64 2.18 0.28 21.37
N ILE A 65 1.48 0.33 20.24
CA ILE A 65 2.07 0.72 18.95
C ILE A 65 2.61 2.17 19.04
N PHE A 66 1.85 3.08 19.64
CA PHE A 66 2.28 4.47 19.74
C PHE A 66 3.39 4.66 20.79
N SER A 67 3.38 3.91 21.91
CA SER A 67 4.47 3.96 22.88
C SER A 67 5.78 3.48 22.27
N MET A 68 5.77 2.41 21.46
CA MET A 68 6.95 1.96 20.71
C MET A 68 7.50 3.05 19.79
N ALA A 69 6.64 3.77 19.06
CA ALA A 69 7.06 4.88 18.22
C ALA A 69 7.66 6.05 19.03
N ARG A 70 7.07 6.35 20.19
CA ARG A 70 7.53 7.39 21.12
C ARG A 70 8.89 7.05 21.74
N GLU A 71 9.05 5.84 22.26
CA GLU A 71 10.31 5.36 22.82
C GLU A 71 11.42 5.35 21.76
N ALA A 72 11.09 4.93 20.53
CA ALA A 72 12.03 4.97 19.42
C ALA A 72 12.55 6.38 19.14
N VAL A 73 11.65 7.38 19.12
CA VAL A 73 12.04 8.78 18.93
C VAL A 73 12.84 9.32 20.12
N GLN A 74 12.38 9.06 21.35
CA GLN A 74 12.98 9.61 22.58
C GLN A 74 14.40 9.06 22.82
N HIS A 75 14.64 7.80 22.47
CA HIS A 75 15.92 7.13 22.71
C HIS A 75 16.77 6.96 21.44
N GLY A 76 16.32 7.46 20.29
CA GLY A 76 17.02 7.32 19.02
C GLY A 76 17.14 5.86 18.56
N LEU A 77 16.13 5.04 18.84
CA LEU A 77 16.13 3.62 18.49
C LEU A 77 15.55 3.42 17.09
N LEU A 78 15.98 2.33 16.46
CA LEU A 78 15.35 1.78 15.26
C LEU A 78 14.68 0.45 15.64
N PRO A 79 13.35 0.44 15.85
CA PRO A 79 12.61 -0.78 16.15
C PRO A 79 12.84 -1.84 15.08
N ILE A 80 13.12 -3.06 15.53
CA ILE A 80 13.29 -4.24 14.67
C ILE A 80 12.03 -5.11 14.57
N VAL A 81 11.05 -4.85 15.46
CA VAL A 81 9.72 -5.47 15.51
C VAL A 81 8.66 -4.43 15.92
N SER A 82 7.40 -4.80 15.76
CA SER A 82 6.20 -4.09 16.24
C SER A 82 5.49 -4.94 17.29
N ILE A 83 4.23 -4.62 17.61
CA ILE A 83 3.42 -5.35 18.59
C ILE A 83 3.38 -6.86 18.29
N ARG A 84 3.18 -7.66 19.34
CA ARG A 84 2.98 -9.10 19.24
C ARG A 84 1.55 -9.45 18.85
N SER A 85 1.39 -10.38 17.93
CA SER A 85 0.11 -10.97 17.55
C SER A 85 -0.44 -11.94 18.63
N SER A 86 -1.72 -12.26 18.57
CA SER A 86 -2.38 -13.19 19.51
C SER A 86 -1.83 -14.62 19.45
N ILE A 87 -1.18 -15.00 18.34
CA ILE A 87 -0.51 -16.31 18.17
C ILE A 87 0.96 -16.28 18.61
N GLY A 88 1.43 -15.15 19.12
CA GLY A 88 2.76 -15.01 19.73
C GLY A 88 3.89 -14.61 18.78
N ILE A 89 3.57 -14.31 17.51
CA ILE A 89 4.52 -13.81 16.52
C ILE A 89 4.65 -12.30 16.64
N GLU A 90 5.87 -11.76 16.55
CA GLU A 90 6.07 -10.31 16.47
C GLU A 90 5.74 -9.78 15.06
N HIS A 91 5.03 -8.65 14.98
CA HIS A 91 4.79 -7.99 13.70
C HIS A 91 6.06 -7.27 13.20
N SER A 92 6.17 -7.04 11.88
CA SER A 92 7.24 -6.23 11.32
C SER A 92 7.17 -4.76 11.78
N PRO A 93 8.32 -4.05 11.92
CA PRO A 93 8.35 -2.68 12.41
C PRO A 93 7.87 -1.62 11.41
N ALA A 94 7.49 -1.99 10.18
CA ALA A 94 7.20 -1.01 9.12
C ALA A 94 6.10 0.00 9.49
N ALA A 95 5.12 -0.39 10.30
CA ALA A 95 4.08 0.52 10.77
C ALA A 95 4.59 1.53 11.81
N ILE A 96 5.64 1.20 12.55
CA ILE A 96 6.22 2.08 13.58
C ILE A 96 6.93 3.27 12.94
N TYR A 97 7.64 3.08 11.83
CA TYR A 97 8.46 4.14 11.23
C TYR A 97 7.66 5.37 10.78
N PRO A 98 6.51 5.25 10.09
CA PRO A 98 5.63 6.40 9.85
C PRO A 98 5.17 7.03 11.18
N LEU A 99 4.81 6.22 12.19
CA LEU A 99 4.28 6.71 13.46
C LEU A 99 5.32 7.46 14.30
N MET A 100 6.61 7.28 14.02
CA MET A 100 7.67 8.12 14.61
C MET A 100 7.49 9.60 14.24
N ILE A 101 6.88 9.92 13.09
CA ILE A 101 6.65 11.32 12.67
C ILE A 101 5.71 12.07 13.64
N PRO A 102 4.46 11.61 13.89
CA PRO A 102 3.61 12.25 14.90
C PRO A 102 4.18 12.13 16.31
N ALA A 103 4.94 11.06 16.62
CA ALA A 103 5.58 10.88 17.92
C ALA A 103 6.66 11.95 18.22
N VAL A 104 7.34 12.49 17.21
CA VAL A 104 8.24 13.66 17.34
C VAL A 104 7.46 14.92 17.71
N ILE A 105 6.25 15.08 17.17
CA ILE A 105 5.45 16.30 17.32
C ILE A 105 4.76 16.33 18.68
N SER A 106 4.21 15.21 19.15
CA SER A 106 3.40 15.15 20.37
C SER A 106 3.46 13.78 21.06
N ALA A 107 3.20 13.78 22.37
CA ALA A 107 2.95 12.59 23.17
C ALA A 107 1.50 12.09 23.07
N ASP A 108 0.62 12.89 22.49
CA ASP A 108 -0.78 12.55 22.31
C ASP A 108 -0.95 11.61 21.10
N PRO A 109 -1.44 10.36 21.30
CA PRO A 109 -1.67 9.40 20.22
C PRO A 109 -2.70 9.85 19.20
N LEU A 110 -3.50 10.89 19.50
CA LEU A 110 -4.41 11.51 18.53
C LEU A 110 -3.69 11.88 17.23
N TRP A 111 -2.43 12.32 17.29
CA TRP A 111 -1.65 12.68 16.10
C TRP A 111 -1.28 11.48 15.23
N ALA A 112 -1.14 10.29 15.81
CA ALA A 112 -1.01 9.05 15.06
C ALA A 112 -2.30 8.72 14.31
N THR A 113 -3.46 8.88 14.97
CA THR A 113 -4.77 8.71 14.34
C THR A 113 -5.00 9.73 13.21
N VAL A 114 -4.59 10.99 13.40
CA VAL A 114 -4.60 12.01 12.32
C VAL A 114 -3.78 11.54 11.13
N MET A 115 -2.58 10.99 11.36
CA MET A 115 -1.75 10.48 10.28
C MET A 115 -2.41 9.32 9.54
N ILE A 116 -3.09 8.38 10.24
CA ILE A 116 -3.88 7.32 9.59
C ILE A 116 -4.99 7.92 8.72
N GLY A 117 -5.72 8.93 9.22
CA GLY A 117 -6.75 9.64 8.46
C GLY A 117 -6.21 10.31 7.20
N LEU A 118 -5.01 10.88 7.28
CA LEU A 118 -4.30 11.47 6.13
C LEU A 118 -3.88 10.41 5.11
N PHE A 119 -3.30 9.29 5.55
CA PHE A 119 -2.97 8.14 4.67
C PHE A 119 -4.19 7.65 3.90
N ASN A 120 -5.32 7.54 4.58
CA ASN A 120 -6.57 7.11 3.95
C ASN A 120 -7.21 8.18 3.07
N THR A 121 -6.97 9.47 3.34
CA THR A 121 -7.36 10.56 2.43
C THR A 121 -6.52 10.49 1.15
N ILE A 122 -5.22 10.23 1.26
CA ILE A 122 -4.33 10.00 0.10
C ILE A 122 -4.83 8.80 -0.71
N ALA A 123 -5.28 7.71 -0.05
CA ALA A 123 -5.85 6.58 -0.76
C ALA A 123 -7.06 6.99 -1.63
N VAL A 124 -7.99 7.80 -1.12
CA VAL A 124 -9.14 8.28 -1.91
C VAL A 124 -8.67 9.10 -3.13
N VAL A 125 -7.68 9.96 -2.94
CA VAL A 125 -7.10 10.76 -4.03
C VAL A 125 -6.40 9.88 -5.07
N LEU A 126 -5.65 8.87 -4.62
CA LEU A 126 -5.03 7.88 -5.51
C LEU A 126 -6.09 7.09 -6.30
N THR A 127 -7.22 6.74 -5.69
CA THR A 127 -8.36 6.11 -6.37
C THR A 127 -8.88 7.02 -7.48
N TYR A 128 -9.05 8.31 -7.23
CA TYR A 128 -9.43 9.27 -8.27
C TYR A 128 -8.45 9.25 -9.44
N PHE A 129 -7.14 9.37 -9.17
CA PHE A 129 -6.14 9.39 -10.25
C PHE A 129 -6.07 8.07 -11.01
N PHE A 130 -6.18 6.96 -10.31
CA PHE A 130 -6.16 5.62 -10.90
C PHE A 130 -7.34 5.47 -11.86
N THR A 131 -8.54 5.70 -11.35
CA THR A 131 -9.75 5.55 -12.14
C THR A 131 -9.80 6.58 -13.28
N ARG A 132 -9.32 7.81 -13.06
CA ARG A 132 -9.30 8.84 -14.10
C ARG A 132 -8.39 8.46 -15.26
N ARG A 133 -7.23 7.85 -14.95
CA ARG A 133 -6.25 7.42 -15.94
C ARG A 133 -6.79 6.33 -16.86
N TYR A 134 -7.54 5.37 -16.33
CA TYR A 134 -7.93 4.17 -17.08
C TYR A 134 -9.41 4.13 -17.50
N TYR A 135 -10.28 4.87 -16.82
CA TYR A 135 -11.74 4.80 -17.00
C TYR A 135 -12.40 6.18 -17.18
N GLY A 136 -11.62 7.26 -17.18
CA GLY A 136 -12.09 8.60 -17.45
C GLY A 136 -12.58 9.38 -16.22
N ARG A 137 -12.83 10.67 -16.43
CA ARG A 137 -13.04 11.66 -15.36
C ARG A 137 -14.31 11.41 -14.52
N PHE A 138 -15.43 11.10 -15.18
CA PHE A 138 -16.70 10.91 -14.48
C PHE A 138 -16.67 9.67 -13.57
N ALA A 139 -16.21 8.53 -14.09
CA ALA A 139 -16.02 7.32 -13.30
C ALA A 139 -15.11 7.59 -12.10
N ALA A 140 -14.02 8.34 -12.29
CA ALA A 140 -13.11 8.69 -11.21
C ALA A 140 -13.74 9.48 -10.09
N LEU A 141 -14.53 10.51 -10.43
CA LEU A 141 -15.24 11.32 -9.45
C LEU A 141 -16.21 10.46 -8.63
N ILE A 142 -17.04 9.65 -9.31
CA ILE A 142 -18.02 8.80 -8.65
C ILE A 142 -17.34 7.75 -7.76
N THR A 143 -16.34 7.03 -8.26
CA THR A 143 -15.63 6.01 -7.48
C THR A 143 -14.91 6.61 -6.27
N ALA A 144 -14.26 7.77 -6.43
CA ALA A 144 -13.58 8.43 -5.33
C ALA A 144 -14.56 8.91 -4.25
N LEU A 145 -15.70 9.50 -4.62
CA LEU A 145 -16.71 9.95 -3.65
C LEU A 145 -17.39 8.75 -2.95
N LEU A 146 -17.69 7.68 -3.68
CA LEU A 146 -18.19 6.43 -3.07
C LEU A 146 -17.18 5.86 -2.08
N TYR A 147 -15.90 5.81 -2.43
CA TYR A 147 -14.86 5.33 -1.51
C TYR A 147 -14.62 6.30 -0.33
N ALA A 148 -14.79 7.61 -0.54
CA ALA A 148 -14.70 8.60 0.52
C ALA A 148 -15.77 8.38 1.60
N ALA A 149 -16.99 8.06 1.19
CA ALA A 149 -18.15 7.93 2.06
C ALA A 149 -18.48 6.48 2.49
N ALA A 150 -17.79 5.47 1.95
CA ALA A 150 -18.04 4.07 2.28
C ALA A 150 -17.80 3.78 3.77
N THR A 151 -18.83 3.25 4.46
CA THR A 151 -18.87 3.11 5.92
C THR A 151 -17.67 2.33 6.48
N LYS A 152 -17.38 1.13 5.96
CA LYS A 152 -16.31 0.28 6.50
C LYS A 152 -14.92 0.90 6.31
N PRO A 153 -14.51 1.32 5.09
CA PRO A 153 -13.26 2.05 4.92
C PRO A 153 -13.17 3.31 5.78
N LEU A 154 -14.27 4.03 5.97
CA LEU A 154 -14.28 5.24 6.78
C LEU A 154 -14.03 4.95 8.27
N ASN A 155 -14.64 3.90 8.83
CA ASN A 155 -14.43 3.51 10.23
C ASN A 155 -12.95 3.16 10.47
N TYR A 156 -12.35 2.33 9.61
CA TYR A 156 -10.95 1.95 9.72
C TYR A 156 -9.98 3.12 9.43
N ALA A 157 -10.37 4.08 8.59
CA ALA A 157 -9.55 5.27 8.34
C ALA A 157 -9.43 6.20 9.57
N ARG A 158 -10.24 6.00 10.61
CA ARG A 158 -10.26 6.81 11.84
C ARG A 158 -9.66 6.07 13.04
N PHE A 159 -9.07 4.90 12.83
CA PHE A 159 -8.62 3.98 13.88
C PHE A 159 -7.10 3.79 13.80
N LEU A 160 -6.37 3.93 14.92
CA LEU A 160 -4.92 3.68 14.93
C LEU A 160 -4.66 2.18 14.84
N TRP A 161 -4.23 1.70 13.68
CA TRP A 161 -3.85 0.29 13.51
C TRP A 161 -2.96 0.13 12.28
N GLN A 162 -2.05 -0.85 12.29
CA GLN A 162 -1.10 -1.07 11.20
C GLN A 162 -1.77 -1.31 9.84
N PRO A 163 -2.82 -2.14 9.73
CA PRO A 163 -3.48 -2.42 8.45
C PRO A 163 -4.16 -1.21 7.82
N ASN A 164 -4.48 -0.20 8.63
CA ASN A 164 -5.16 1.01 8.15
C ASN A 164 -4.22 1.91 7.32
N MET A 165 -2.92 1.62 7.27
CA MET A 165 -1.98 2.26 6.36
C MET A 165 -1.87 1.56 4.99
N LEU A 166 -2.51 0.40 4.80
CA LEU A 166 -2.39 -0.39 3.57
C LEU A 166 -3.02 0.27 2.34
N ALA A 167 -4.15 0.95 2.51
CA ALA A 167 -4.97 1.44 1.40
C ALA A 167 -4.20 2.23 0.31
N PRO A 168 -3.39 3.24 0.64
CA PRO A 168 -2.61 3.95 -0.38
C PRO A 168 -1.54 3.04 -1.03
N VAL A 169 -0.91 2.14 -0.26
CA VAL A 169 0.11 1.19 -0.76
C VAL A 169 -0.49 0.23 -1.79
N ILE A 170 -1.69 -0.29 -1.51
CA ILE A 170 -2.43 -1.17 -2.42
C ILE A 170 -2.76 -0.45 -3.74
N LEU A 171 -3.16 0.82 -3.69
CA LEU A 171 -3.44 1.58 -4.91
C LEU A 171 -2.19 1.86 -5.73
N LEU A 172 -1.07 2.18 -5.09
CA LEU A 172 0.23 2.29 -5.78
C LEU A 172 0.64 0.94 -6.40
N PHE A 173 0.37 -0.16 -5.72
CA PHE A 173 0.62 -1.51 -6.24
C PHE A 173 -0.26 -1.78 -7.48
N MET A 174 -1.55 -1.43 -7.44
CA MET A 174 -2.43 -1.50 -8.61
C MET A 174 -1.94 -0.64 -9.78
N PHE A 175 -1.46 0.59 -9.51
CA PHE A 175 -0.82 1.42 -10.53
C PHE A 175 0.37 0.72 -11.18
N ALA A 176 1.25 0.09 -10.39
CA ALA A 176 2.38 -0.67 -10.92
C ALA A 176 1.89 -1.84 -11.80
N LEU A 177 0.92 -2.63 -11.34
CA LEU A 177 0.38 -3.73 -12.15
C LEU A 177 -0.21 -3.24 -13.47
N PHE A 178 -1.03 -2.17 -13.45
CA PHE A 178 -1.63 -1.63 -14.68
C PHE A 178 -0.59 -1.01 -15.62
N TRP A 179 0.45 -0.40 -15.08
CA TRP A 179 1.59 0.10 -15.86
C TRP A 179 2.26 -1.05 -16.63
N GLY A 180 2.41 -2.22 -16.01
CA GLY A 180 2.97 -3.41 -16.66
C GLY A 180 2.04 -4.09 -17.65
N VAL A 181 0.80 -4.32 -17.24
CA VAL A 181 -0.16 -5.19 -17.94
C VAL A 181 -0.98 -4.45 -18.97
N VAL A 182 -1.54 -3.29 -18.60
CA VAL A 182 -2.45 -2.52 -19.46
C VAL A 182 -1.65 -1.62 -20.38
N GLU A 183 -0.69 -0.86 -19.85
CA GLU A 183 0.13 0.04 -20.69
C GLU A 183 1.25 -0.68 -21.44
N ARG A 184 1.48 -1.95 -21.14
CA ARG A 184 2.54 -2.79 -21.75
C ARG A 184 3.94 -2.20 -21.61
N ARG A 185 4.23 -1.54 -20.48
CA ARG A 185 5.52 -0.90 -20.24
C ARG A 185 6.36 -1.71 -19.26
N LYS A 186 7.68 -1.65 -19.44
CA LYS A 186 8.67 -2.28 -18.55
C LYS A 186 8.96 -1.37 -17.34
N GLY A 187 9.56 -1.91 -16.27
CA GLY A 187 9.91 -1.13 -15.07
C GLY A 187 8.87 -1.20 -13.95
N TRP A 188 7.77 -1.92 -14.16
CA TRP A 188 6.69 -2.05 -13.19
C TRP A 188 6.96 -3.09 -12.10
N PHE A 189 7.78 -4.10 -12.40
CA PHE A 189 7.90 -5.28 -11.55
C PHE A 189 8.67 -4.98 -10.26
N PHE A 190 9.69 -4.11 -10.33
CA PHE A 190 10.43 -3.63 -9.15
C PHE A 190 9.51 -2.93 -8.13
N PRO A 191 8.79 -1.84 -8.49
CA PRO A 191 7.91 -1.19 -7.53
C PRO A 191 6.78 -2.12 -7.07
N ALA A 192 6.29 -3.04 -7.91
CA ALA A 192 5.29 -4.02 -7.48
C ALA A 192 5.81 -4.96 -6.37
N LEU A 193 7.05 -5.46 -6.50
CA LEU A 193 7.71 -6.29 -5.48
C LEU A 193 7.99 -5.51 -4.20
N LEU A 194 8.44 -4.27 -4.30
CA LEU A 194 8.65 -3.40 -3.14
C LEU A 194 7.32 -3.14 -2.40
N LEU A 195 6.25 -2.80 -3.12
CA LEU A 195 4.96 -2.46 -2.54
C LEU A 195 4.24 -3.65 -1.91
N ILE A 196 4.36 -4.85 -2.48
CA ILE A 196 3.83 -6.06 -1.82
C ILE A 196 4.63 -6.38 -0.54
N GLY A 197 5.94 -6.15 -0.54
CA GLY A 197 6.77 -6.29 0.67
C GLY A 197 6.40 -5.30 1.77
N ILE A 198 6.20 -4.02 1.43
CA ILE A 198 5.70 -3.01 2.38
C ILE A 198 4.30 -3.40 2.88
N SER A 199 3.42 -3.87 1.99
CA SER A 199 2.08 -4.30 2.37
C SER A 199 2.14 -5.47 3.37
N TYR A 200 2.99 -6.47 3.13
CA TYR A 200 3.15 -7.60 4.04
C TYR A 200 3.60 -7.16 5.43
N GLN A 201 4.54 -6.22 5.49
CA GLN A 201 5.03 -5.70 6.76
C GLN A 201 4.00 -4.85 7.52
N LEU A 202 3.04 -4.24 6.82
CA LEU A 202 1.91 -3.55 7.46
C LEU A 202 0.85 -4.54 7.93
N HIS A 203 0.65 -5.65 7.21
CA HIS A 203 -0.22 -6.76 7.61
C HIS A 203 -0.02 -8.00 6.72
N GLU A 204 -0.02 -9.18 7.34
CA GLU A 204 0.33 -10.46 6.72
C GLU A 204 -0.72 -10.93 5.70
N THR A 205 -1.99 -10.56 5.88
CA THR A 205 -3.07 -10.96 4.94
C THR A 205 -2.87 -10.37 3.55
N SER A 206 -2.03 -9.34 3.40
CA SER A 206 -1.65 -8.80 2.10
C SER A 206 -0.80 -9.77 1.27
N THR A 207 -0.37 -10.91 1.83
CA THR A 207 0.17 -12.05 1.05
C THR A 207 -0.76 -12.45 -0.10
N LEU A 208 -2.07 -12.25 0.04
CA LEU A 208 -3.06 -12.48 -1.03
C LEU A 208 -2.82 -11.61 -2.29
N LEU A 209 -2.08 -10.50 -2.18
CA LEU A 209 -1.65 -9.69 -3.33
C LEU A 209 -0.66 -10.43 -4.25
N ALA A 210 -0.11 -11.57 -3.82
CA ALA A 210 0.66 -12.45 -4.70
C ALA A 210 -0.19 -12.95 -5.88
N ILE A 211 -1.50 -13.16 -5.69
CA ILE A 211 -2.42 -13.61 -6.73
C ILE A 211 -2.47 -12.62 -7.91
N PRO A 212 -2.82 -11.33 -7.72
CA PRO A 212 -2.80 -10.37 -8.82
C PRO A 212 -1.39 -10.09 -9.36
N LEU A 213 -0.33 -10.21 -8.55
CA LEU A 213 1.05 -10.10 -9.04
C LEU A 213 1.38 -11.23 -10.03
N LEU A 214 1.08 -12.48 -9.67
CA LEU A 214 1.30 -13.65 -10.52
C LEU A 214 0.46 -13.55 -11.80
N ALA A 215 -0.81 -13.15 -11.68
CA ALA A 215 -1.66 -12.88 -12.84
C ALA A 215 -1.03 -11.83 -13.76
N ALA A 216 -0.49 -10.73 -13.22
CA ALA A 216 0.18 -9.70 -14.01
C ALA A 216 1.42 -10.21 -14.76
N VAL A 217 2.24 -11.06 -14.10
CA VAL A 217 3.40 -11.70 -14.74
C VAL A 217 2.98 -12.62 -15.89
N VAL A 218 1.92 -13.41 -15.70
CA VAL A 218 1.38 -14.31 -16.73
C VAL A 218 0.76 -13.55 -17.90
N LEU A 219 0.05 -12.44 -17.63
CA LEU A 219 -0.63 -11.65 -18.65
C LEU A 219 0.31 -10.73 -19.45
N ALA A 220 1.48 -10.39 -18.89
CA ALA A 220 2.44 -9.49 -19.53
C ALA A 220 3.91 -9.93 -19.34
N PRO A 221 4.28 -11.17 -19.71
CA PRO A 221 5.62 -11.69 -19.45
C PRO A 221 6.71 -10.88 -20.15
N GLY A 222 6.43 -10.37 -21.36
CA GLY A 222 7.38 -9.57 -22.14
C GLY A 222 7.71 -8.19 -21.53
N THR A 223 6.98 -7.76 -20.50
CA THR A 223 7.25 -6.49 -19.80
C THR A 223 8.07 -6.68 -18.52
N VAL A 224 8.27 -7.92 -18.06
CA VAL A 224 9.10 -8.25 -16.90
C VAL A 224 10.58 -8.20 -17.28
N ARG A 225 11.40 -7.57 -16.42
CA ARG A 225 12.85 -7.49 -16.61
C ARG A 225 13.57 -8.14 -15.44
N TRP A 226 14.66 -8.86 -15.74
CA TRP A 226 15.54 -9.41 -14.71
C TRP A 226 16.12 -8.33 -13.78
N ARG A 227 16.45 -7.15 -14.32
CA ARG A 227 16.89 -6.00 -13.52
C ARG A 227 15.84 -5.57 -12.50
N ASP A 228 14.56 -5.58 -12.88
CA ASP A 228 13.47 -5.19 -11.98
C ASP A 228 13.30 -6.23 -10.86
N LEU A 229 13.47 -7.52 -11.18
CA LEU A 229 13.49 -8.60 -10.19
C LEU A 229 14.67 -8.46 -9.22
N ALA A 230 15.89 -8.23 -9.73
CA ALA A 230 17.08 -8.05 -8.90
C ALA A 230 16.93 -6.85 -7.94
N LEU A 231 16.43 -5.71 -8.45
CA LEU A 231 16.13 -4.54 -7.61
C LEU A 231 15.01 -4.82 -6.60
N GLY A 232 13.98 -5.57 -7.01
CA GLY A 232 12.90 -5.99 -6.12
C GLY A 232 13.43 -6.84 -4.97
N ILE A 233 14.19 -7.89 -5.26
CA ILE A 233 14.82 -8.74 -4.24
C ILE A 233 15.73 -7.92 -3.33
N ALA A 234 16.60 -7.07 -3.88
CA ALA A 234 17.48 -6.21 -3.09
C ALA A 234 16.68 -5.28 -2.16
N SER A 235 15.58 -4.70 -2.65
CA SER A 235 14.71 -3.85 -1.84
C SER A 235 13.95 -4.62 -0.76
N LEU A 236 13.51 -5.85 -1.04
CA LEU A 236 12.87 -6.71 -0.06
C LEU A 236 13.86 -7.06 1.06
N LEU A 237 15.07 -7.48 0.73
CA LEU A 237 16.12 -7.74 1.72
C LEU A 237 16.42 -6.49 2.56
N LEU A 238 16.43 -5.31 1.94
CA LEU A 238 16.65 -4.06 2.65
C LEU A 238 15.52 -3.73 3.63
N ILE A 239 14.26 -3.74 3.17
CA ILE A 239 13.12 -3.35 4.03
C ILE A 239 12.83 -4.39 5.11
N PHE A 240 13.09 -5.68 4.85
CA PHE A 240 12.93 -6.74 5.83
C PHE A 240 14.16 -6.88 6.74
N SER A 241 15.25 -6.15 6.49
CA SER A 241 16.48 -6.29 7.29
C SER A 241 16.26 -6.14 8.81
N PRO A 242 15.41 -5.23 9.33
CA PRO A 242 15.18 -5.15 10.77
C PRO A 242 14.51 -6.42 11.32
N TYR A 243 13.50 -6.93 10.62
CA TYR A 243 12.80 -8.16 11.04
C TYR A 243 13.66 -9.41 10.85
N ILE A 244 14.52 -9.45 9.84
CA ILE A 244 15.52 -10.52 9.66
C ILE A 244 16.51 -10.50 10.84
N LEU A 245 16.92 -9.33 11.33
CA LEU A 245 17.76 -9.23 12.53
C LEU A 245 17.05 -9.78 13.76
N TRP A 246 15.75 -9.49 13.91
CA TRP A 246 14.91 -10.09 14.94
C TRP A 246 14.93 -11.62 14.86
N GLU A 247 14.60 -12.19 13.69
CA GLU A 247 14.58 -13.65 13.50
C GLU A 247 15.94 -14.30 13.78
N LEU A 248 17.04 -13.67 13.37
CA LEU A 248 18.38 -14.17 13.69
C LEU A 248 18.66 -14.12 15.20
N SER A 249 18.26 -13.05 15.88
CA SER A 249 18.47 -12.87 17.32
C SER A 249 17.59 -13.79 18.18
N SER A 250 16.36 -14.03 17.72
CA SER A 250 15.37 -14.89 18.39
C SER A 250 15.58 -16.37 18.07
N LYS A 251 16.49 -16.71 17.15
CA LYS A 251 16.72 -18.07 16.62
C LYS A 251 15.48 -18.61 15.87
N PHE A 252 14.87 -17.75 15.07
CA PHE A 252 13.77 -18.05 14.16
C PHE A 252 12.47 -18.50 14.85
N VAL A 253 12.20 -17.95 16.04
CA VAL A 253 11.02 -18.34 16.85
C VAL A 253 9.72 -18.09 16.07
N ASP A 254 9.59 -16.96 15.39
CA ASP A 254 8.34 -16.63 14.68
C ASP A 254 8.13 -17.53 13.47
N LEU A 255 9.21 -17.90 12.77
CA LEU A 255 9.17 -18.91 11.72
C LEU A 255 8.68 -20.27 12.26
N PHE A 256 9.18 -20.72 13.41
CA PHE A 256 8.74 -21.98 14.00
C PHE A 256 7.28 -21.95 14.44
N ILE A 257 6.81 -20.84 15.02
CA ILE A 257 5.41 -20.65 15.38
C ILE A 257 4.56 -20.70 14.10
N THR A 258 4.93 -19.96 13.06
CA THR A 258 4.21 -19.94 11.77
C THR A 258 4.12 -21.33 11.16
N LEU A 259 5.22 -22.09 11.13
CA LEU A 259 5.25 -23.46 10.59
C LEU A 259 4.42 -24.44 11.42
N ARG A 260 4.25 -24.19 12.72
CA ARG A 260 3.37 -24.97 13.58
C ARG A 260 1.91 -24.63 13.31
N GLU A 261 1.57 -23.35 13.25
CA GLU A 261 0.22 -22.87 12.92
C GLU A 261 -0.21 -23.33 11.52
N ALA A 262 0.69 -23.35 10.54
CA ALA A 262 0.43 -23.84 9.19
C ALA A 262 0.08 -25.34 9.11
N LYS A 263 0.34 -26.12 10.17
CA LYS A 263 -0.06 -27.54 10.26
C LYS A 263 -1.47 -27.71 10.81
N ILE A 264 -2.08 -26.66 11.36
CA ILE A 264 -3.47 -26.69 11.80
C ILE A 264 -4.35 -26.89 10.56
N PRO A 265 -5.25 -27.89 10.54
CA PRO A 265 -6.10 -28.14 9.39
C PRO A 265 -6.89 -26.89 9.00
N ALA A 266 -7.01 -26.64 7.70
CA ALA A 266 -7.87 -25.58 7.20
C ALA A 266 -9.33 -25.88 7.59
N HIS A 267 -9.95 -24.94 8.30
CA HIS A 267 -11.37 -25.00 8.62
C HIS A 267 -12.15 -24.36 7.47
N PHE A 268 -13.00 -25.15 6.81
CA PHE A 268 -13.91 -24.65 5.79
C PHE A 268 -15.30 -24.49 6.42
N ASP A 269 -15.74 -23.25 6.55
CA ASP A 269 -17.05 -22.92 7.10
C ASP A 269 -17.87 -22.07 6.11
N THR A 270 -19.16 -22.35 6.05
CA THR A 270 -20.16 -21.51 5.40
C THR A 270 -20.28 -20.12 6.01
N ASP A 271 -19.83 -19.92 7.26
CA ASP A 271 -19.77 -18.62 7.93
C ASP A 271 -19.04 -17.56 7.12
N ALA A 272 -18.06 -17.94 6.30
CA ALA A 272 -17.42 -17.03 5.35
C ALA A 272 -18.44 -16.34 4.41
N ILE A 273 -19.43 -17.10 3.91
CA ILE A 273 -20.50 -16.57 3.03
C ILE A 273 -21.39 -15.61 3.82
N TYR A 274 -21.69 -15.92 5.08
CA TYR A 274 -22.43 -15.03 5.96
C TYR A 274 -21.66 -13.72 6.20
N TYR A 275 -20.37 -13.78 6.56
CA TYR A 275 -19.51 -12.61 6.73
C TYR A 275 -19.41 -11.76 5.45
N TYR A 276 -19.34 -12.37 4.26
CA TYR A 276 -19.39 -11.63 2.99
C TYR A 276 -20.72 -10.89 2.79
N ARG A 277 -21.86 -11.52 3.10
CA ARG A 277 -23.17 -10.85 3.06
C ARG A 277 -23.25 -9.71 4.06
N PHE A 278 -22.64 -9.87 5.24
CA PHE A 278 -22.58 -8.82 6.26
C PHE A 278 -21.66 -7.65 5.86
N LEU A 279 -20.57 -7.90 5.14
CA LEU A 279 -19.71 -6.85 4.58
C LEU A 279 -20.46 -5.97 3.58
N LEU A 280 -21.37 -6.56 2.81
CA LEU A 280 -22.22 -5.87 1.83
C LEU A 280 -23.46 -5.21 2.46
N SER A 281 -23.78 -5.54 3.72
CA SER A 281 -24.90 -4.96 4.45
C SER A 281 -24.48 -3.66 5.15
N PRO A 282 -25.22 -2.55 4.97
CA PRO A 282 -24.94 -1.28 5.66
C PRO A 282 -24.96 -1.38 7.19
N ASN A 283 -25.64 -2.39 7.74
CA ASN A 283 -25.97 -2.51 9.16
C ASN A 283 -25.08 -3.52 9.93
N GLY A 284 -23.95 -3.95 9.38
CA GLY A 284 -23.13 -5.03 9.95
C GLY A 284 -22.62 -4.77 11.39
N PHE A 285 -22.85 -5.77 12.25
CA PHE A 285 -22.69 -5.83 13.73
C PHE A 285 -23.64 -4.92 14.51
N ASN A 286 -24.92 -5.27 14.56
CA ASN A 286 -25.79 -4.87 15.67
C ASN A 286 -26.11 -6.12 16.49
N SER A 287 -25.19 -6.50 17.37
CA SER A 287 -25.31 -7.65 18.29
C SER A 287 -26.29 -7.38 19.45
N TYR A 288 -26.98 -6.25 19.45
CA TYR A 288 -27.96 -5.89 20.49
C TYR A 288 -29.35 -6.56 20.31
N PHE A 289 -29.57 -7.37 19.28
CA PHE A 289 -30.85 -8.04 19.01
C PHE A 289 -30.70 -9.51 18.56
N GLN A 290 -29.87 -10.29 19.25
CA GLN A 290 -29.95 -11.76 19.22
C GLN A 290 -29.82 -12.32 20.63
#